data_AF-A0A7J3BCR1-F1
#
_entry.id   AF-A0A7J3BCR1-F1
#
_cell.length_a   1.000
_cell.length_b   1.000
_cell.length_c   1.000
_cell.angle_alpha   90.00
_cell.angle_beta   90.00
_cell.angle_gamma   90.00
#
_symmetry.space_group_name_H-M   'P 1'
#
loop_
_entity.id
_entity.type
_entity.pdbx_description
1 polymer ?
#
loop_
_entity_poly.entity_id
_entity_poly.type
_entity_poly.pdbx_seq_one_letter_code
_entity_poly.pdbx_strand_id
1 'polypeptide(L)' 'GSNHVGLGSDFDGIEKTPAGLEDVTKIPSITEGLLNRGYSEDDILKILGGNFLRVFKSVIG' A
#
# COMPACT_ATOMS: atom_id res chain seq x y z
N GLY A 1 13.86 0.32 -2.78
CA GLY A 1 13.19 1.19 -3.77
C GLY A 1 11.76 0.75 -3.98
N SER A 2 10.94 1.55 -4.66
CA SER A 2 9.49 1.35 -4.83
C SER A 2 9.09 -0.04 -5.33
N ASN A 3 9.93 -0.73 -6.13
CA ASN A 3 9.72 -2.10 -6.63
C ASN A 3 9.59 -3.22 -5.56
N HIS A 4 9.83 -2.90 -4.28
CA HIS A 4 9.87 -3.87 -3.18
C HIS A 4 9.00 -3.45 -1.98
N VAL A 5 8.07 -2.52 -2.18
CA VAL A 5 7.18 -2.00 -1.13
C VAL A 5 5.74 -2.46 -1.39
N GLY A 6 5.00 -2.77 -0.34
CA GLY A 6 3.57 -3.09 -0.38
C GLY A 6 2.84 -2.57 0.86
N LEU A 7 1.53 -2.72 0.89
CA LEU A 7 0.69 -2.35 2.02
C LEU A 7 0.33 -3.58 2.86
N GLY A 8 0.46 -3.47 4.18
CA GLY A 8 0.01 -4.46 5.16
C GLY A 8 -0.42 -3.72 6.42
N SER A 9 -1.72 -3.47 6.56
CA SER A 9 -2.25 -2.60 7.61
C SER A 9 -2.36 -3.26 8.98
N ASP A 10 -2.49 -4.59 9.00
CA ASP A 10 -2.82 -5.36 10.21
C ASP A 10 -4.11 -4.87 10.91
N PHE A 11 -5.07 -4.37 10.11
CA PHE A 11 -6.41 -4.07 10.62
C PHE A 11 -7.01 -5.31 11.30
N ASP A 12 -7.73 -5.08 12.41
CA ASP A 12 -8.23 -6.11 13.32
C ASP A 12 -7.15 -6.94 14.04
N GLY A 13 -5.86 -6.71 13.78
CA GLY A 13 -4.72 -7.37 14.43
C GLY A 13 -3.98 -6.51 15.47
N ILE A 14 -4.21 -5.20 15.49
CA ILE A 14 -3.53 -4.24 16.40
C ILE A 14 -4.52 -3.44 17.25
N GLU A 15 -4.09 -3.01 18.44
CA GLU A 15 -4.94 -2.25 19.37
C GLU A 15 -5.20 -0.80 18.95
N LYS A 16 -4.28 -0.20 18.18
CA LYS A 16 -4.34 1.22 17.80
C LYS A 16 -3.80 1.43 16.40
N THR A 17 -4.50 2.22 15.61
CA THR A 17 -4.11 2.63 14.26
C THR A 17 -3.61 4.08 14.25
N PRO A 18 -2.84 4.50 13.22
CA PRO A 18 -2.48 5.90 13.03
C PRO A 18 -3.72 6.77 12.77
N ALA A 19 -3.67 8.03 13.21
CA ALA A 19 -4.74 9.00 12.91
C ALA A 19 -4.89 9.20 11.40
N GLY A 20 -6.13 9.18 10.90
CA GLY A 20 -6.46 9.20 9.48
C GLY A 20 -6.34 7.84 8.78
N LEU A 21 -6.04 6.78 9.52
CA LEU A 21 -6.03 5.38 9.05
C LEU A 21 -6.80 4.48 10.03
N GLU A 22 -7.95 4.94 10.50
CA GLU A 22 -8.75 4.26 11.53
C GLU A 22 -9.20 2.87 11.10
N ASP A 23 -9.57 2.70 9.83
CA ASP A 23 -10.10 1.47 9.27
C ASP A 23 -9.80 1.34 7.77
N VAL A 24 -10.24 0.24 7.16
CA VAL A 24 -10.04 -0.08 5.73
C VAL A 24 -10.61 0.98 4.78
N THR A 25 -11.63 1.73 5.17
CA THR A 25 -12.20 2.81 4.34
C THR A 25 -11.23 3.97 4.14
N LYS A 26 -10.16 4.06 4.96
CA LYS A 26 -9.14 5.12 4.92
C LYS A 26 -7.95 4.83 4.01
N ILE A 27 -7.86 3.63 3.43
CA ILE A 27 -6.77 3.28 2.51
C ILE A 27 -6.55 4.30 1.38
N PRO A 28 -7.57 4.96 0.78
CA PRO A 28 -7.35 6.01 -0.21
C PRO A 28 -6.47 7.19 0.27
N SER A 29 -6.44 7.49 1.56
CA SER A 29 -5.57 8.54 2.12
C SER A 29 -4.08 8.23 1.98
N ILE A 30 -3.70 6.94 1.88
CA ILE A 30 -2.32 6.54 1.57
C ILE A 30 -1.97 6.96 0.14
N THR A 31 -2.85 6.70 -0.83
CA THR A 31 -2.67 7.10 -2.23
C THR A 31 -2.53 8.61 -2.35
N GLU A 32 -3.42 9.37 -1.72
CA GLU A 32 -3.33 10.84 -1.67
C GLU A 32 -2.01 11.31 -1.05
N GLY A 33 -1.58 10.68 0.05
CA GLY A 33 -0.31 10.97 0.68
C GLY A 33 0.90 10.73 -0.21
N LEU A 34 0.88 9.69 -1.05
CA LEU A 34 1.95 9.40 -2.01
C LEU A 34 1.96 10.42 -3.16
N LEU A 35 0.79 10.77 -3.70
CA LEU A 35 0.64 11.81 -4.72
C LEU A 35 1.19 13.15 -4.23
N ASN A 36 0.80 13.58 -3.03
CA ASN A 36 1.24 14.83 -2.41
C ASN A 36 2.76 14.88 -2.14
N ARG A 37 3.41 13.71 -2.08
CA ARG A 37 4.86 13.57 -1.91
C ARG A 37 5.62 13.45 -3.23
N GLY A 38 4.93 13.55 -4.37
CA GLY A 38 5.55 13.54 -5.70
C GLY A 38 5.97 12.16 -6.19
N TYR A 39 5.40 11.08 -5.64
CA TYR A 39 5.61 9.75 -6.21
C TYR A 39 5.02 9.67 -7.61
N SER A 40 5.70 8.98 -8.51
CA SER A 40 5.18 8.72 -9.86
C SER A 40 3.95 7.79 -9.77
N GLU A 41 3.01 7.93 -10.70
CA GLU A 41 1.86 7.04 -10.78
C GLU A 41 2.28 5.56 -10.90
N ASP A 42 3.35 5.29 -11.66
CA ASP A 42 3.92 3.95 -11.81
C ASP A 42 4.42 3.38 -10.47
N ASP A 43 5.10 4.18 -9.65
CA ASP A 43 5.52 3.75 -8.31
C ASP A 43 4.34 3.54 -7.36
N ILE A 44 3.30 4.38 -7.45
CA ILE A 44 2.08 4.23 -6.65
C ILE A 44 1.38 2.91 -7.01
N LEU A 45 1.18 2.62 -8.29
CA LEU A 45 0.54 1.37 -8.74
C LEU A 45 1.31 0.13 -8.29
N LYS A 46 2.65 0.19 -8.27
CA LYS A 46 3.48 -0.88 -7.69
C LYS A 46 3.20 -1.08 -6.21
N ILE A 47 3.16 0.00 -5.42
CA ILE A 47 2.92 -0.03 -3.97
C ILE A 47 1.52 -0.55 -3.64
N LEU A 48 0.49 -0.11 -4.38
CA LEU A 48 -0.91 -0.45 -4.13
C LEU A 48 -1.24 -1.92 -4.44
N GLY A 49 -0.36 -2.65 -5.14
CA GLY A 49 -0.55 -4.08 -5.36
C GLY A 49 0.29 -4.67 -6.49
N GLY A 50 0.83 -3.86 -7.40
CA GLY A 50 1.62 -4.37 -8.53
C GLY A 50 2.83 -5.20 -8.10
N ASN A 51 3.52 -4.79 -7.02
CA ASN A 51 4.64 -5.56 -6.46
C ASN A 51 4.19 -6.89 -5.87
N PHE A 52 3.07 -6.89 -5.14
CA PHE A 52 2.50 -8.11 -4.59
C PHE A 52 2.13 -9.09 -5.70
N LEU A 53 1.41 -8.63 -6.72
CA LEU A 53 1.01 -9.44 -7.87
C LEU A 53 2.22 -10.01 -8.63
N ARG A 54 3.27 -9.21 -8.84
CA ARG A 54 4.53 -9.66 -9.45
C ARG A 54 5.15 -10.82 -8.67
N VAL A 55 5.25 -10.69 -7.35
CA VAL A 55 5.83 -11.72 -6.48
C VAL A 55 4.92 -12.93 -6.41
N PHE A 56 3.62 -12.73 -6.21
CA PHE A 56 2.62 -13.80 -6.16
C PHE A 56 2.67 -14.65 -7.44
N LYS A 57 2.68 -14.02 -8.61
CA LYS A 57 2.86 -14.71 -9.91
C LYS A 57 4.18 -15.48 -10.00
N SER A 58 5.28 -14.92 -9.47
CA SER A 58 6.59 -15.59 -9.51
C SER A 58 6.69 -16.83 -8.62
N VAL A 59 5.83 -16.93 -7.59
CA VAL A 59 5.85 -18.02 -6.61
C VAL A 59 4.74 -19.05 -6.87
N ILE A 60 3.55 -18.60 -7.28
CA ILE A 60 2.34 -19.44 -7.35
C ILE A 60 1.91 -19.76 -8.80
N GLY A 61 2.06 -18.83 -9.74
CA GLY A 61 1.59 -18.96 -11.13
C GLY A 61 0.37 -18.11 -11.42
#